data_AF-A0A075UWT6-F1
#
_entry.id   AF-A0A075UWT6-F1
#
_cell.length_a   1.000
_cell.length_b   1.000
_cell.length_c   1.000
_cell.angle_alpha   90.00
_cell.angle_beta   90.00
_cell.angle_gamma   90.00
#
_symmetry.space_group_name_H-M   'P 1'
#
loop_
_entity.id
_entity.type
_entity.pdbx_description
1 polymer ?
#
loop_
_entity_poly.entity_id
_entity_poly.type
_entity_poly.pdbx_seq_one_letter_code
_entity_poly.pdbx_strand_id
1 'polypeptide(L)'
;MGRFSIAIRFAALAIVWGASFLFIKVGLTGLSPAQVALSRVCLGAVALMAIAAWRRKPLPRDPVLWGHLAVVSVLLCVIPFLLFSWAEQYISSGLASIFNATTPLITMLIAAAALPSERFTKARTTGLILGFLGVLTIVGVWQGIDVSHELTAQLACLGATTCYGISFVYVRRFISWRNLDAPTIALGQVCCGAVVMLALAPFIATTPVRLDTPIVLSMIALGALGTGLAYAWNASIIAAWGASNASAVTYLTPVVGVLLGVLVLDEPLAWNQPVGALLVVLGILAAHGRLSPRKKVEEAVAV
;
A
#
# COMPACT_ATOMS: atom_id res chain seq x y z
N MET A 1 14.90 19.39 -11.43
CA MET A 1 15.32 18.08 -10.85
C MET A 1 15.60 17.13 -12.00
N GLY A 2 16.82 16.58 -12.09
CA GLY A 2 17.18 15.68 -13.20
C GLY A 2 16.38 14.37 -13.19
N ARG A 3 16.11 13.79 -14.37
CA ARG A 3 15.38 12.51 -14.53
C ARG A 3 16.00 11.38 -13.68
N PHE A 4 17.32 11.38 -13.53
CA PHE A 4 18.07 10.44 -12.70
C PHE A 4 17.70 10.51 -11.21
N SER A 5 17.47 11.71 -10.67
CA SER A 5 17.07 11.90 -9.27
C SER A 5 15.68 11.33 -8.98
N ILE A 6 14.75 11.38 -9.95
CA ILE A 6 13.41 10.82 -9.81
C ILE A 6 13.46 9.28 -9.88
N ALA A 7 14.32 8.72 -10.75
CA ALA A 7 14.52 7.27 -10.82
C ALA A 7 15.08 6.70 -9.51
N ILE A 8 16.04 7.38 -8.88
CA ILE A 8 16.55 6.99 -7.55
C ILE A 8 15.42 7.01 -6.51
N ARG A 9 14.58 8.05 -6.51
CA ARG A 9 13.43 8.12 -5.59
C ARG A 9 12.42 7.00 -5.83
N PHE A 10 12.20 6.62 -7.08
CA PHE A 10 11.32 5.51 -7.42
C PHE A 10 11.87 4.17 -6.92
N ALA A 11 13.16 3.91 -7.13
CA ALA A 11 13.82 2.71 -6.61
C ALA A 11 13.80 2.69 -5.07
N ALA A 12 14.15 3.80 -4.42
CA ALA A 12 14.10 3.94 -2.97
C ALA A 12 12.69 3.74 -2.42
N LEU A 13 11.67 4.28 -3.09
CA LEU A 13 10.27 4.09 -2.73
C LEU A 13 9.85 2.62 -2.81
N ALA A 14 10.21 1.92 -3.91
CA ALA A 14 9.95 0.50 -4.06
C ALA A 14 10.59 -0.32 -2.94
N ILE A 15 11.84 -0.02 -2.61
CA ILE A 15 12.59 -0.70 -1.56
C ILE A 15 11.93 -0.46 -0.19
N VAL A 16 11.65 0.79 0.15
CA VAL A 16 11.09 1.15 1.46
C VAL A 16 9.67 0.60 1.66
N TRP A 17 8.82 0.64 0.64
CA TRP A 17 7.49 0.03 0.73
C TRP A 17 7.54 -1.49 0.77
N GLY A 18 8.46 -2.12 0.04
CA GLY A 18 8.66 -3.58 0.13
C GLY A 18 9.19 -4.00 1.50
N ALA A 19 10.17 -3.28 2.03
CA ALA A 19 10.76 -3.52 3.35
C ALA A 19 9.79 -3.25 4.52
N SER A 20 8.67 -2.57 4.27
CA SER A 20 7.69 -2.27 5.32
C SER A 20 7.15 -3.53 5.99
N PHE A 21 6.94 -4.63 5.25
CA PHE A 21 6.48 -5.91 5.80
C PHE A 21 7.57 -6.53 6.69
N LEU A 22 8.84 -6.51 6.27
CA LEU A 22 9.95 -6.94 7.13
C LEU A 22 9.96 -6.15 8.45
N PHE A 23 9.81 -4.83 8.41
CA PHE A 23 9.82 -4.02 9.63
C PHE A 23 8.61 -4.29 10.54
N ILE A 24 7.45 -4.63 9.97
CA ILE A 24 6.29 -5.08 10.73
C ILE A 24 6.64 -6.39 11.45
N LYS A 25 7.14 -7.38 10.72
CA LYS A 25 7.54 -8.69 11.27
C LYS A 25 8.57 -8.57 12.40
N VAL A 26 9.59 -7.73 12.24
CA VAL A 26 10.57 -7.45 13.31
C VAL A 26 9.89 -6.75 14.49
N GLY A 27 9.03 -5.76 14.25
CA GLY A 27 8.29 -5.08 15.31
C GLY A 27 7.41 -6.01 16.16
N LEU A 28 6.77 -7.00 15.51
CA LEU A 28 5.90 -7.99 16.17
C LEU A 28 6.64 -8.92 17.14
N THR A 29 7.98 -8.91 17.18
CA THR A 29 8.77 -9.70 18.15
C THR A 29 8.70 -9.13 19.57
N GLY A 30 8.35 -7.84 19.73
CA GLY A 30 8.20 -7.21 21.05
C GLY A 30 7.02 -6.24 21.19
N LEU A 31 6.23 -6.04 20.13
CA LEU A 31 5.06 -5.18 20.09
C LEU A 31 3.82 -5.97 19.64
N SER A 32 2.64 -5.60 20.15
CA SER A 32 1.37 -6.10 19.58
C SER A 32 1.06 -5.45 18.22
N PRO A 33 0.18 -6.05 17.40
CA PRO A 33 -0.23 -5.48 16.12
C PRO A 33 -0.71 -4.02 16.21
N ALA A 34 -1.46 -3.70 17.27
CA ALA A 34 -1.94 -2.35 17.52
C ALA A 34 -0.80 -1.38 17.84
N GLN A 35 0.23 -1.82 18.57
CA GLN A 35 1.41 -1.03 18.89
C GLN A 35 2.30 -0.78 17.67
N VAL A 36 2.44 -1.76 16.76
CA VAL A 36 3.13 -1.59 15.48
C VAL A 36 2.39 -0.58 14.61
N ALA A 37 1.08 -0.73 14.44
CA ALA A 37 0.25 0.20 13.68
C ALA A 37 0.29 1.61 14.28
N LEU A 38 0.18 1.75 15.60
CA LEU A 38 0.25 3.02 16.31
C LEU A 38 1.61 3.70 16.06
N SER A 39 2.71 2.97 16.27
CA SER A 39 4.06 3.47 16.08
C SER A 39 4.28 3.95 14.64
N ARG A 40 3.87 3.15 13.65
CA ARG A 40 3.95 3.50 12.22
C ARG A 40 3.25 4.82 11.92
N VAL A 41 2.00 4.98 12.35
CA VAL A 41 1.20 6.16 12.00
C VAL A 41 1.70 7.39 12.77
N CYS A 42 2.03 7.28 14.06
CA CYS A 42 2.55 8.39 14.85
C CYS A 42 3.91 8.88 14.34
N LEU A 43 4.87 7.98 14.11
CA LEU A 43 6.19 8.34 13.57
C LEU A 43 6.08 8.89 12.14
N GLY A 44 5.17 8.33 11.33
CA GLY A 44 4.84 8.87 10.00
C GLY A 44 4.26 10.29 10.07
N ALA A 45 3.34 10.55 10.99
CA ALA A 45 2.75 11.87 11.21
C ALA A 45 3.82 12.88 11.62
N VAL A 46 4.68 12.53 12.59
CA VAL A 46 5.80 13.38 13.02
C VAL A 46 6.73 13.71 11.86
N ALA A 47 7.11 12.71 11.05
CA ALA A 47 7.96 12.93 9.88
C ALA A 47 7.30 13.85 8.83
N LEU A 48 6.02 13.64 8.52
CA LEU A 48 5.30 14.50 7.56
C LEU A 48 5.11 15.91 8.10
N MET A 49 4.81 16.08 9.39
CA MET A 49 4.71 17.39 10.03
C MET A 49 6.04 18.14 9.97
N ALA A 50 7.16 17.45 10.24
CA ALA A 50 8.49 18.04 10.12
C ALA A 50 8.79 18.49 8.68
N ILE A 51 8.47 17.65 7.68
CA ILE A 51 8.63 17.99 6.26
C ILE A 51 7.73 19.18 5.87
N ALA A 52 6.48 19.22 6.33
CA ALA A 52 5.54 20.29 6.03
C ALA A 52 5.95 21.63 6.67
N ALA A 53 6.42 21.59 7.93
CA ALA A 53 6.95 22.74 8.64
C ALA A 53 8.21 23.29 7.95
N TRP A 54 9.14 22.41 7.56
CA TRP A 54 10.34 22.80 6.82
C TRP A 54 10.02 23.46 5.47
N ARG A 55 9.00 22.95 4.77
CA ARG A 55 8.51 23.51 3.50
C ARG A 55 7.57 24.71 3.67
N ARG A 56 7.24 25.11 4.90
CA ARG A 56 6.31 26.20 5.24
C ARG A 56 4.96 26.07 4.51
N LYS A 57 4.47 24.84 4.36
CA LYS A 57 3.19 24.55 3.70
C LYS A 57 2.03 24.84 4.68
N PRO A 58 1.05 25.68 4.31
CA PRO A 58 -0.08 25.94 5.18
C PRO A 58 -0.98 24.69 5.29
N LEU A 59 -1.50 24.45 6.50
CA LEU A 59 -2.50 23.40 6.69
C LEU A 59 -3.87 23.86 6.13
N PRO A 60 -4.67 22.94 5.58
CA PRO A 60 -6.02 23.27 5.16
C PRO A 60 -6.87 23.73 6.35
N ARG A 61 -7.66 24.78 6.14
CA ARG A 61 -8.58 25.34 7.15
C ARG A 61 -10.01 24.83 7.04
N ASP A 62 -10.31 24.01 6.02
CA ASP A 62 -11.65 23.48 5.75
C ASP A 62 -11.99 22.30 6.68
N PRO A 63 -12.94 22.43 7.61
CA PRO A 63 -13.33 21.33 8.51
C PRO A 63 -13.99 20.16 7.78
N VAL A 64 -14.67 20.41 6.65
CA VAL A 64 -15.30 19.35 5.83
C VAL A 64 -14.21 18.47 5.21
N LEU A 65 -13.13 19.08 4.74
CA LEU A 65 -11.97 18.36 4.25
C LEU A 65 -11.34 17.48 5.35
N TRP A 66 -11.22 17.98 6.58
CA TRP A 66 -10.71 17.17 7.70
C TRP A 66 -11.62 15.96 8.00
N GLY A 67 -12.94 16.11 7.87
CA GLY A 67 -13.88 14.97 7.94
C GLY A 67 -13.61 13.92 6.85
N HIS A 68 -13.41 14.34 5.60
CA HIS A 68 -13.05 13.42 4.52
C HIS A 68 -11.66 12.77 4.74
N LEU A 69 -10.68 13.53 5.21
CA LEU A 69 -9.34 13.02 5.52
C LEU A 69 -9.37 12.03 6.69
N ALA A 70 -10.27 12.20 7.66
CA ALA A 70 -10.49 11.23 8.72
C ALA A 70 -11.04 9.91 8.16
N VAL A 71 -12.03 9.94 7.26
CA VAL A 71 -12.53 8.72 6.58
C VAL A 71 -11.40 8.03 5.80
N VAL A 72 -10.63 8.81 5.04
CA VAL A 72 -9.48 8.29 4.29
C VAL A 72 -8.42 7.71 5.23
N SER A 73 -8.16 8.33 6.39
CA SER A 73 -7.21 7.82 7.38
C SER A 73 -7.60 6.45 7.92
N VAL A 74 -8.90 6.23 8.16
CA VAL A 74 -9.39 4.95 8.66
C VAL A 74 -9.19 3.86 7.61
N LEU A 75 -9.49 4.16 6.35
CA LEU A 75 -9.43 3.22 5.23
C LEU A 75 -8.02 3.03 4.64
N LEU A 76 -7.10 3.97 4.83
CA LEU A 76 -5.75 3.95 4.25
C LEU A 76 -4.63 3.78 5.27
N CYS A 77 -4.90 3.97 6.56
CA CYS A 77 -3.89 3.84 7.62
C CYS A 77 -4.38 2.93 8.73
N VAL A 78 -5.45 3.30 9.44
CA VAL A 78 -5.86 2.63 10.69
C VAL A 78 -6.21 1.15 10.46
N ILE A 79 -7.26 0.87 9.68
CA ILE A 79 -7.72 -0.50 9.45
C ILE A 79 -6.65 -1.32 8.72
N PRO A 80 -6.08 -0.86 7.59
CA PRO A 80 -5.09 -1.65 6.86
C PRO A 80 -3.85 -1.98 7.68
N PHE A 81 -3.31 -1.03 8.46
CA PHE A 81 -2.08 -1.29 9.22
C PHE A 81 -2.35 -2.22 10.40
N LEU A 82 -3.53 -2.16 11.02
CA LEU A 82 -3.96 -3.15 12.01
C LEU A 82 -4.10 -4.54 11.39
N LEU A 83 -4.78 -4.65 10.24
CA LEU A 83 -5.00 -5.93 9.56
C LEU A 83 -3.69 -6.57 9.08
N PHE A 84 -2.79 -5.81 8.47
CA PHE A 84 -1.47 -6.32 8.06
C PHE A 84 -0.62 -6.72 9.27
N SER A 85 -0.54 -5.87 10.31
CA SER A 85 0.23 -6.20 11.51
C SER A 85 -0.34 -7.42 12.23
N TRP A 86 -1.65 -7.61 12.22
CA TRP A 86 -2.27 -8.79 12.80
C TRP A 86 -2.03 -10.04 11.96
N ALA A 87 -2.18 -9.94 10.64
CA ALA A 87 -1.97 -11.03 9.70
C ALA A 87 -0.54 -11.56 9.76
N GLU A 88 0.45 -10.67 9.82
CA GLU A 88 1.87 -11.03 9.89
C GLU A 88 2.27 -11.76 11.19
N GLN A 89 1.38 -11.94 12.16
CA GLN A 89 1.63 -12.90 13.24
C GLN A 89 1.53 -14.35 12.77
N TYR A 90 0.75 -14.61 11.72
CA TYR A 90 0.41 -15.95 11.24
C TYR A 90 0.94 -16.24 9.84
N ILE A 91 1.25 -15.22 9.05
CA ILE A 91 1.85 -15.37 7.72
C ILE A 91 3.22 -14.70 7.63
N SER A 92 3.99 -15.09 6.61
CA SER A 92 5.28 -14.47 6.30
C SER A 92 5.11 -13.02 5.81
N SER A 93 6.13 -12.20 6.05
CA SER A 93 6.21 -10.83 5.54
C SER A 93 6.19 -10.80 4.01
N GLY A 94 6.84 -11.79 3.37
CA GLY A 94 6.78 -12.01 1.94
C GLY A 94 5.36 -12.24 1.44
N LEU A 95 4.59 -13.12 2.08
CA LEU A 95 3.20 -13.41 1.70
C LEU A 95 2.30 -12.18 1.87
N ALA A 96 2.42 -11.44 2.98
CA ALA A 96 1.69 -10.19 3.21
C ALA A 96 1.98 -9.15 2.11
N SER A 97 3.25 -9.04 1.68
CA SER A 97 3.65 -8.13 0.60
C SER A 97 3.04 -8.50 -0.76
N ILE A 98 2.89 -9.80 -1.03
CA ILE A 98 2.23 -10.32 -2.23
C ILE A 98 0.73 -9.98 -2.21
N PHE A 99 0.05 -10.21 -1.09
CA PHE A 99 -1.36 -9.81 -0.96
C PHE A 99 -1.55 -8.31 -1.16
N ASN A 100 -0.64 -7.48 -0.63
CA ASN A 100 -0.70 -6.04 -0.84
C ASN A 100 -0.64 -5.64 -2.32
N ALA A 101 0.06 -6.41 -3.16
CA ALA A 101 0.14 -6.16 -4.61
C ALA A 101 -1.20 -6.35 -5.34
N THR A 102 -2.21 -6.95 -4.70
CA THR A 102 -3.57 -7.10 -5.27
C THR A 102 -4.37 -5.79 -5.22
N THR A 103 -3.90 -4.78 -4.48
CA THR A 103 -4.58 -3.49 -4.31
C THR A 103 -5.08 -2.86 -5.62
N PRO A 104 -4.29 -2.80 -6.72
CA PRO A 104 -4.77 -2.21 -7.97
C PRO A 104 -5.95 -2.97 -8.60
N LEU A 105 -5.99 -4.31 -8.49
CA LEU A 105 -7.08 -5.14 -8.99
C LEU A 105 -8.36 -4.86 -8.20
N ILE A 106 -8.26 -4.84 -6.88
CA ILE A 106 -9.39 -4.55 -5.99
C ILE A 106 -9.89 -3.12 -6.20
N THR A 107 -8.97 -2.16 -6.33
CA THR A 107 -9.30 -0.76 -6.64
C THR A 107 -10.05 -0.65 -7.96
N MET A 108 -9.63 -1.40 -8.99
CA MET A 108 -10.30 -1.40 -10.28
C MET A 108 -11.72 -1.98 -10.19
N LEU A 109 -11.94 -3.06 -9.43
CA LEU A 109 -13.27 -3.62 -9.19
C LEU A 109 -14.19 -2.59 -8.52
N ILE A 110 -13.71 -1.97 -7.44
CA ILE A 110 -14.48 -0.97 -6.69
C ILE A 110 -14.75 0.26 -7.55
N ALA A 111 -13.76 0.71 -8.34
CA ALA A 111 -13.92 1.83 -9.26
C ALA A 111 -14.98 1.54 -10.33
N ALA A 112 -14.97 0.35 -10.93
CA ALA A 112 -15.98 -0.05 -11.92
C ALA A 112 -17.39 -0.13 -11.32
N ALA A 113 -17.51 -0.55 -10.05
CA ALA A 113 -18.80 -0.60 -9.35
C ALA A 113 -19.30 0.79 -8.91
N ALA A 114 -18.41 1.69 -8.51
CA ALA A 114 -18.77 2.97 -7.88
C ALA A 114 -18.71 4.19 -8.82
N LEU A 115 -18.04 4.09 -9.97
CA LEU A 115 -17.84 5.18 -10.92
C LEU A 115 -18.45 4.82 -12.29
N PRO A 116 -19.57 5.45 -12.69
CA PRO A 116 -20.26 5.14 -13.96
C PRO A 116 -19.42 5.33 -15.22
N SER A 117 -18.34 6.13 -15.14
CA SER A 117 -17.42 6.38 -16.24
C SER A 117 -16.40 5.26 -16.47
N GLU A 118 -16.24 4.33 -15.52
CA GLU A 118 -15.25 3.25 -15.58
C GLU A 118 -15.89 1.97 -16.14
N ARG A 119 -15.84 1.78 -17.46
CA ARG A 119 -16.38 0.57 -18.11
C ARG A 119 -15.40 -0.61 -18.03
N PHE A 120 -15.94 -1.82 -17.96
CA PHE A 120 -15.17 -3.06 -18.15
C PHE A 120 -14.75 -3.17 -19.61
N THR A 121 -13.46 -2.98 -19.87
CA THR A 121 -12.85 -3.27 -21.17
C THR A 121 -12.33 -4.71 -21.18
N LYS A 122 -12.16 -5.30 -22.37
CA LYS A 122 -11.56 -6.64 -22.50
C LYS A 122 -10.24 -6.75 -21.74
N ALA A 123 -9.38 -5.73 -21.84
CA ALA A 123 -8.11 -5.66 -21.13
C ALA A 123 -8.27 -5.69 -19.60
N ARG A 124 -9.22 -4.92 -19.04
CA ARG A 124 -9.52 -4.92 -17.61
C ARG A 124 -10.07 -6.26 -17.14
N THR A 125 -10.99 -6.86 -17.90
CA THR A 125 -11.56 -8.16 -17.57
C THR A 125 -10.49 -9.26 -17.58
N THR A 126 -9.64 -9.31 -18.61
CA THR A 126 -8.52 -10.26 -18.65
C THR A 126 -7.58 -10.06 -17.47
N GLY A 127 -7.28 -8.81 -17.13
CA GLY A 127 -6.42 -8.50 -15.99
C GLY A 127 -7.02 -8.91 -14.64
N LEU A 128 -8.32 -8.76 -14.46
CA LEU A 128 -9.03 -9.24 -13.26
C LEU A 128 -9.02 -10.75 -13.14
N ILE A 129 -9.25 -11.47 -14.25
CA ILE A 129 -9.23 -12.93 -14.25
C ILE A 129 -7.83 -13.44 -13.89
N LEU A 130 -6.79 -12.92 -14.55
CA LEU A 130 -5.40 -13.28 -14.25
C LEU A 130 -5.01 -12.94 -12.80
N GLY A 131 -5.42 -11.77 -12.33
CA GLY A 131 -5.21 -11.34 -10.95
C GLY A 131 -5.89 -12.25 -9.94
N PHE A 132 -7.15 -12.61 -10.18
CA PHE A 132 -7.91 -13.53 -9.34
C PHE A 132 -7.29 -14.92 -9.31
N LEU A 133 -6.89 -15.47 -10.47
CA LEU A 133 -6.16 -16.74 -10.54
C LEU A 133 -4.82 -16.67 -9.78
N GLY A 134 -4.12 -15.54 -9.85
CA GLY A 134 -2.92 -15.31 -9.06
C GLY A 134 -3.20 -15.37 -7.55
N VAL A 135 -4.25 -14.73 -7.07
CA VAL A 135 -4.69 -14.79 -5.66
C VAL A 135 -5.05 -16.22 -5.26
N LEU A 136 -5.83 -16.95 -6.06
CA LEU A 136 -6.14 -18.36 -5.77
C LEU A 136 -4.87 -19.23 -5.70
N THR A 137 -3.87 -18.90 -6.51
CA THR A 137 -2.57 -19.57 -6.52
C THR A 137 -1.77 -19.28 -5.25
N ILE A 138 -1.75 -18.02 -4.81
CA ILE A 138 -1.12 -17.60 -3.56
C ILE A 138 -1.77 -18.31 -2.36
N VAL A 139 -3.10 -18.37 -2.32
CA VAL A 139 -3.86 -19.04 -1.27
C VAL A 139 -3.63 -20.55 -1.27
N GLY A 140 -3.33 -21.15 -2.44
CA GLY A 140 -3.09 -22.59 -2.54
C GLY A 140 -4.36 -23.43 -2.41
N VAL A 141 -5.50 -22.94 -2.94
CA VAL A 141 -6.84 -23.53 -2.76
C VAL A 141 -6.97 -25.02 -3.10
N TRP A 142 -6.04 -25.58 -3.88
CA TRP A 142 -5.99 -27.02 -4.20
C TRP A 142 -5.50 -27.90 -3.06
N GLN A 143 -4.91 -27.34 -2.00
CA GLN A 143 -4.51 -28.09 -0.81
C GLN A 143 -5.66 -28.30 0.19
N GLY A 144 -6.87 -27.83 -0.15
CA GLY A 144 -8.00 -27.76 0.77
C GLY A 144 -8.05 -26.43 1.52
N ILE A 145 -9.25 -25.97 1.86
CA ILE A 145 -9.44 -24.75 2.66
C ILE A 145 -9.59 -25.18 4.11
N ASP A 146 -8.49 -25.15 4.87
CA ASP A 146 -8.55 -25.24 6.32
C ASP A 146 -8.81 -23.84 6.89
N VAL A 147 -9.76 -23.71 7.82
CA VAL A 147 -10.09 -22.43 8.47
C VAL A 147 -9.08 -22.19 9.60
N SER A 148 -7.80 -22.21 9.24
CA SER A 148 -6.69 -21.97 10.14
C SER A 148 -6.47 -20.46 10.36
N HIS A 149 -5.61 -20.13 11.30
CA HIS A 149 -5.12 -18.75 11.48
C HIS A 149 -4.44 -18.19 10.21
N GLU A 150 -3.94 -19.06 9.34
CA GLU A 150 -3.35 -18.66 8.06
C GLU A 150 -4.40 -18.10 7.10
N LEU A 151 -5.54 -18.80 6.89
CA LEU A 151 -6.60 -18.32 6.00
C LEU A 151 -7.18 -16.99 6.50
N THR A 152 -7.42 -16.87 7.80
CA THR A 152 -7.93 -15.62 8.39
C THR A 152 -6.94 -14.46 8.23
N ALA A 153 -5.63 -14.71 8.32
CA ALA A 153 -4.59 -13.71 8.05
C ALA A 153 -4.52 -13.30 6.56
N GLN A 154 -4.68 -14.26 5.64
CA GLN A 154 -4.77 -13.99 4.20
C GLN A 154 -6.02 -13.14 3.88
N LEU A 155 -7.16 -13.47 4.47
CA LEU A 155 -8.40 -12.69 4.35
C LEU A 155 -8.26 -11.29 4.97
N ALA A 156 -7.53 -11.15 6.09
CA ALA A 156 -7.22 -9.85 6.67
C ALA A 156 -6.38 -8.99 5.71
N CYS A 157 -5.40 -9.58 5.01
CA CYS A 157 -4.64 -8.87 3.98
C CYS A 157 -5.52 -8.44 2.80
N LEU A 158 -6.44 -9.30 2.35
CA LEU A 158 -7.43 -8.92 1.33
C LEU A 158 -8.39 -7.83 1.84
N GLY A 159 -8.79 -7.86 3.11
CA GLY A 159 -9.56 -6.79 3.76
C GLY A 159 -8.80 -5.46 3.76
N ALA A 160 -7.50 -5.49 4.06
CA ALA A 160 -6.64 -4.31 4.03
C ALA A 160 -6.52 -3.70 2.62
N THR A 161 -6.29 -4.53 1.60
CA THR A 161 -6.24 -4.05 0.20
C THR A 161 -7.59 -3.58 -0.32
N THR A 162 -8.69 -4.15 0.19
CA THR A 162 -10.05 -3.66 -0.07
C THR A 162 -10.25 -2.27 0.51
N CYS A 163 -9.83 -2.04 1.76
CA CYS A 163 -9.85 -0.72 2.37
C CYS A 163 -9.05 0.31 1.54
N TYR A 164 -7.87 -0.06 1.05
CA TYR A 164 -7.10 0.79 0.13
C TYR A 164 -7.88 1.12 -1.16
N GLY A 165 -8.49 0.13 -1.80
CA GLY A 165 -9.27 0.34 -3.01
C GLY A 165 -10.47 1.27 -2.79
N ILE A 166 -11.21 1.08 -1.69
CA ILE A 166 -12.32 1.98 -1.30
C ILE A 166 -11.76 3.39 -1.08
N SER A 167 -10.66 3.52 -0.35
CA SER A 167 -10.03 4.81 -0.05
C SER A 167 -9.62 5.55 -1.32
N PHE A 168 -9.00 4.89 -2.29
CA PHE A 168 -8.62 5.55 -3.55
C PHE A 168 -9.82 6.05 -4.35
N VAL A 169 -10.91 5.27 -4.40
CA VAL A 169 -12.15 5.71 -5.05
C VAL A 169 -12.81 6.85 -4.27
N TYR A 170 -12.77 6.80 -2.94
CA TYR A 170 -13.27 7.85 -2.07
C TYR A 170 -12.51 9.17 -2.27
N VAL A 171 -11.16 9.13 -2.28
CA VAL A 171 -10.30 10.28 -2.59
C VAL A 171 -10.65 10.85 -3.96
N ARG A 172 -10.81 10.02 -4.99
CA ARG A 172 -11.17 10.46 -6.34
C ARG A 172 -12.52 11.18 -6.38
N ARG A 173 -13.52 10.65 -5.66
CA ARG A 173 -14.88 11.18 -5.65
C ARG A 173 -15.02 12.46 -4.81
N PHE A 174 -14.38 12.50 -3.65
CA PHE A 174 -14.61 13.56 -2.67
C PHE A 174 -13.45 14.54 -2.54
N ILE A 175 -12.19 14.18 -2.83
CA ILE A 175 -11.05 15.04 -2.54
C ILE A 175 -10.39 15.59 -3.80
N SER A 176 -10.26 14.80 -4.88
CA SER A 176 -9.46 15.18 -6.05
C SER A 176 -9.91 16.46 -6.76
N TRP A 177 -11.20 16.82 -6.72
CA TRP A 177 -11.71 18.06 -7.32
C TRP A 177 -11.37 19.33 -6.53
N ARG A 178 -10.84 19.20 -5.29
CA ARG A 178 -10.41 20.32 -4.45
C ARG A 178 -8.98 20.81 -4.77
N ASN A 179 -8.32 20.23 -5.78
CA ASN A 179 -6.99 20.60 -6.29
C ASN A 179 -5.89 20.71 -5.20
N LEU A 180 -5.94 19.82 -4.21
CA LEU A 180 -4.94 19.72 -3.14
C LEU A 180 -3.71 18.98 -3.64
N ASP A 181 -2.53 19.41 -3.19
CA ASP A 181 -1.29 18.69 -3.47
C ASP A 181 -1.24 17.38 -2.66
N ALA A 182 -0.72 16.32 -3.29
CA ALA A 182 -0.63 14.98 -2.69
C ALA A 182 0.04 14.95 -1.29
N PRO A 183 1.09 15.74 -1.01
CA PRO A 183 1.68 15.81 0.33
C PRO A 183 0.72 16.33 1.40
N THR A 184 -0.20 17.25 1.05
CA THR A 184 -1.19 17.80 1.98
C THR A 184 -2.26 16.77 2.34
N ILE A 185 -2.73 16.02 1.34
CA ILE A 185 -3.66 14.89 1.57
C ILE A 185 -2.98 13.84 2.45
N ALA A 186 -1.73 13.49 2.13
CA ALA A 186 -0.91 12.54 2.88
C ALA A 186 -0.68 12.96 4.34
N LEU A 187 -0.32 14.22 4.58
CA LEU A 187 -0.17 14.77 5.92
C LEU A 187 -1.49 14.70 6.69
N GLY A 188 -2.58 15.18 6.10
CA GLY A 188 -3.88 15.22 6.74
C GLY A 188 -4.39 13.83 7.13
N GLN A 189 -4.37 12.87 6.20
CA GLN A 189 -4.83 11.51 6.49
C GLN A 189 -3.95 10.80 7.53
N VAL A 190 -2.62 10.98 7.51
CA VAL A 190 -1.72 10.31 8.47
C VAL A 190 -1.85 10.94 9.85
N CYS A 191 -1.99 12.27 9.95
CA CYS A 191 -2.25 12.94 11.22
C CYS A 191 -3.62 12.55 11.81
N CYS A 192 -4.69 12.50 10.99
CA CYS A 192 -5.98 11.97 11.43
C CYS A 192 -5.87 10.53 11.93
N GLY A 193 -5.13 9.69 11.20
CA GLY A 193 -4.90 8.30 11.58
C GLY A 193 -4.15 8.20 12.91
N ALA A 194 -3.17 9.08 13.15
CA ALA A 194 -2.41 9.12 14.40
C ALA A 194 -3.32 9.49 15.57
N VAL A 195 -4.19 10.49 15.40
CA VAL A 195 -5.18 10.88 16.40
C VAL A 195 -6.13 9.73 16.71
N VAL A 196 -6.67 9.06 15.69
CA VAL A 196 -7.55 7.89 15.87
C VAL A 196 -6.83 6.76 16.60
N MET A 197 -5.62 6.41 16.17
CA MET A 197 -4.83 5.35 16.82
C MET A 197 -4.46 5.69 18.27
N LEU A 198 -4.11 6.95 18.56
CA LEU A 198 -3.83 7.42 19.92
C LEU A 198 -5.08 7.35 20.81
N ALA A 199 -6.26 7.69 20.27
CA ALA A 199 -7.53 7.57 20.99
C ALA A 199 -7.90 6.10 21.26
N LEU A 200 -7.56 5.19 20.36
CA LEU A 200 -7.80 3.75 20.52
C LEU A 200 -6.74 3.07 21.40
N ALA A 201 -5.52 3.61 21.49
CA ALA A 201 -4.38 2.98 22.15
C ALA A 201 -4.67 2.46 23.58
N PRO A 202 -5.40 3.18 24.46
CA PRO A 202 -5.74 2.68 25.79
C PRO A 202 -6.57 1.40 25.80
N PHE A 203 -7.24 1.06 24.69
CA PHE A 203 -8.13 -0.10 24.59
C PHE A 203 -7.48 -1.26 23.83
N ILE A 204 -6.66 -0.97 22.81
CA ILE A 204 -6.14 -2.00 21.90
C ILE A 204 -4.62 -2.20 22.00
N ALA A 205 -3.87 -1.28 22.60
CA ALA A 205 -2.41 -1.30 22.68
C ALA A 205 -1.90 -1.51 24.12
N THR A 206 -2.62 -2.33 24.91
CA THR A 206 -2.44 -2.50 26.36
C THR A 206 -1.40 -3.55 26.74
N THR A 207 -0.88 -4.31 25.78
CA THR A 207 0.10 -5.36 26.02
C THR A 207 1.45 -4.80 26.47
N PRO A 208 2.23 -5.52 27.31
CA PRO A 208 3.58 -5.09 27.66
C PRO A 208 4.46 -4.87 26.43
N VAL A 209 5.15 -3.74 26.40
CA VAL A 209 6.07 -3.36 25.32
C VAL A 209 7.46 -3.91 25.65
N ARG A 210 8.08 -4.62 24.70
CA ARG A 210 9.50 -4.98 24.76
C ARG A 210 10.22 -4.30 23.62
N LEU A 211 11.17 -3.43 23.96
CA LEU A 211 11.97 -2.71 22.98
C LEU A 211 13.40 -3.23 23.01
N ASP A 212 13.90 -3.56 21.83
CA ASP A 212 15.31 -3.73 21.55
C ASP A 212 15.71 -2.80 20.38
N THR A 213 17.00 -2.80 20.05
CA THR A 213 17.51 -1.93 18.98
C THR A 213 16.88 -2.27 17.61
N PRO A 214 16.77 -3.55 17.18
CA PRO A 214 16.07 -3.93 15.96
C PRO A 214 14.62 -3.44 15.86
N ILE A 215 13.83 -3.57 16.93
CA ILE A 215 12.43 -3.13 16.98
C ILE A 215 12.35 -1.61 16.82
N VAL A 216 13.15 -0.86 17.58
CA VAL A 216 13.14 0.61 17.52
C VAL A 216 13.53 1.11 16.14
N LEU A 217 14.61 0.58 15.57
CA LEU A 217 15.04 0.96 14.21
C LEU A 217 14.00 0.59 13.16
N SER A 218 13.35 -0.58 13.30
CA SER A 218 12.27 -1.01 12.41
C SER A 218 11.05 -0.10 12.49
N MET A 219 10.63 0.33 13.69
CA MET A 219 9.50 1.25 13.83
C MET A 219 9.81 2.65 13.29
N ILE A 220 11.04 3.14 13.50
CA ILE A 220 11.50 4.40 12.89
C ILE A 220 11.51 4.30 11.37
N ALA A 221 12.07 3.22 10.81
CA ALA A 221 12.09 2.99 9.37
C ALA A 221 10.66 2.86 8.81
N LEU A 222 9.81 2.06 9.44
CA LEU A 222 8.42 1.82 9.02
C LEU A 222 7.57 3.09 9.04
N GLY A 223 7.67 3.89 10.10
CA GLY A 223 6.92 5.13 10.25
C GLY A 223 7.54 6.29 9.48
N ALA A 224 8.75 6.71 9.86
CA ALA A 224 9.37 7.92 9.33
C ALA A 224 9.80 7.76 7.86
N LEU A 225 10.43 6.64 7.50
CA LEU A 225 10.82 6.39 6.10
C LEU A 225 9.64 5.88 5.28
N GLY A 226 8.94 4.86 5.77
CA GLY A 226 7.87 4.15 5.05
C GLY A 226 6.58 4.92 4.85
N THR A 227 6.23 5.81 5.80
CA THR A 227 4.99 6.60 5.74
C THR A 227 5.30 8.08 5.54
N GLY A 228 6.38 8.61 6.13
CA GLY A 228 6.77 10.00 5.97
C GLY A 228 7.48 10.30 4.64
N LEU A 229 8.73 9.88 4.54
CA LEU A 229 9.60 10.23 3.41
C LEU A 229 9.13 9.60 2.09
N ALA A 230 8.66 8.35 2.16
CA ALA A 230 8.09 7.63 1.03
C ALA A 230 6.93 8.39 0.38
N TYR A 231 6.03 9.00 1.16
CA TYR A 231 4.93 9.78 0.61
C TYR A 231 5.41 11.06 -0.09
N ALA A 232 6.48 11.69 0.42
CA ALA A 232 7.11 12.83 -0.26
C ALA A 232 7.80 12.43 -1.58
N TRP A 233 8.44 11.26 -1.63
CA TRP A 233 8.99 10.69 -2.87
C TRP A 233 7.88 10.36 -3.86
N ASN A 234 6.83 9.67 -3.42
CA ASN A 234 5.69 9.32 -4.25
C ASN A 234 5.04 10.56 -4.89
N ALA A 235 4.81 11.61 -4.10
CA ALA A 235 4.29 12.87 -4.62
C ALA A 235 5.19 13.48 -5.70
N SER A 236 6.52 13.43 -5.50
CA SER A 236 7.49 13.93 -6.48
C SER A 236 7.49 13.10 -7.78
N ILE A 237 7.34 11.78 -7.67
CA ILE A 237 7.28 10.85 -8.80
C ILE A 237 5.97 11.06 -9.57
N ILE A 238 4.83 11.19 -8.88
CA ILE A 238 3.54 11.49 -9.50
C ILE A 238 3.62 12.81 -10.29
N ALA A 239 4.21 13.85 -9.71
CA ALA A 239 4.38 15.14 -10.38
C ALA A 239 5.26 15.05 -11.63
N ALA A 240 6.27 14.18 -11.64
CA ALA A 240 7.23 14.09 -12.75
C ALA A 240 6.84 13.09 -13.84
N TRP A 241 6.27 11.94 -13.47
CA TRP A 241 6.00 10.81 -14.36
C TRP A 241 4.51 10.53 -14.55
N GLY A 242 3.64 11.20 -13.78
CA GLY A 242 2.21 10.96 -13.76
C GLY A 242 1.82 9.77 -12.86
N ALA A 243 0.57 9.78 -12.38
CA ALA A 243 0.07 8.77 -11.43
C ALA A 243 0.13 7.33 -11.98
N SER A 244 -0.10 7.14 -13.29
CA SER A 244 -0.05 5.82 -13.95
C SER A 244 1.36 5.22 -13.96
N ASN A 245 2.41 6.03 -14.09
CA ASN A 245 3.78 5.53 -14.03
C ASN A 245 4.27 5.38 -12.59
N ALA A 246 3.87 6.30 -11.71
CA ALA A 246 4.17 6.20 -10.29
C ALA A 246 3.60 4.92 -9.64
N SER A 247 2.40 4.50 -10.04
CA SER A 247 1.79 3.26 -9.53
C SER A 247 2.59 2.01 -9.87
N ALA A 248 3.52 2.06 -10.83
CA ALA A 248 4.37 0.91 -11.15
C ALA A 248 5.24 0.48 -9.96
N VAL A 249 5.46 1.36 -8.98
CA VAL A 249 6.19 1.04 -7.75
C VAL A 249 5.56 -0.12 -6.99
N THR A 250 4.22 -0.27 -7.06
CA THR A 250 3.51 -1.33 -6.35
C THR A 250 3.79 -2.72 -6.91
N TYR A 251 4.33 -2.83 -8.14
CA TYR A 251 4.77 -4.11 -8.72
C TYR A 251 6.12 -4.57 -8.16
N LEU A 252 6.94 -3.62 -7.70
CA LEU A 252 8.26 -3.92 -7.14
C LEU A 252 8.19 -4.21 -5.64
N THR A 253 7.19 -3.67 -4.95
CA THR A 253 6.93 -3.92 -3.52
C THR A 253 6.94 -5.41 -3.14
N PRO A 254 6.17 -6.31 -3.80
CA PRO A 254 6.18 -7.74 -3.45
C PRO A 254 7.53 -8.41 -3.74
N VAL A 255 8.23 -8.00 -4.80
CA VAL A 255 9.55 -8.55 -5.14
C VAL A 255 10.55 -8.23 -4.03
N VAL A 256 10.58 -6.98 -3.58
CA VAL A 256 11.44 -6.57 -2.47
C VAL A 256 11.01 -7.24 -1.16
N GLY A 257 9.71 -7.28 -0.87
CA GLY A 257 9.18 -7.90 0.35
C GLY A 257 9.55 -9.37 0.48
N VAL A 258 9.38 -10.15 -0.59
CA VAL A 258 9.78 -11.56 -0.64
C VAL A 258 11.29 -11.72 -0.52
N LEU A 259 12.09 -10.93 -1.26
CA LEU A 259 13.55 -11.01 -1.19
C LEU A 259 14.07 -10.72 0.23
N LEU A 260 13.53 -9.70 0.88
CA LEU A 260 13.91 -9.35 2.24
C LEU A 260 13.42 -10.39 3.26
N GLY A 261 12.22 -10.94 3.10
CA GLY A 261 11.72 -12.03 3.94
C GLY A 261 12.62 -13.27 3.87
N VAL A 262 13.03 -13.67 2.66
CA VAL A 262 13.92 -14.83 2.47
C VAL A 262 15.34 -14.55 2.96
N LEU A 263 15.92 -13.41 2.61
CA LEU A 263 17.35 -13.14 2.87
C LEU A 263 17.66 -12.64 4.29
N VAL A 264 16.69 -12.02 4.97
CA VAL A 264 16.92 -11.37 6.27
C VAL A 264 16.18 -12.08 7.41
N LEU A 265 15.01 -12.66 7.13
CA LEU A 265 14.17 -13.32 8.13
C LEU A 265 14.14 -14.85 7.99
N ASP A 266 14.91 -15.41 7.03
CA ASP A 266 14.95 -16.83 6.71
C ASP A 266 13.55 -17.44 6.47
N GLU A 267 12.61 -16.66 5.89
CA GLU A 267 11.24 -17.11 5.65
C GLU A 267 11.17 -18.15 4.51
N PRO A 268 10.45 -19.27 4.70
CA PRO A 268 10.29 -20.27 3.66
C PRO A 268 9.42 -19.73 2.51
N LEU A 269 9.85 -19.97 1.27
CA LEU A 269 9.11 -19.58 0.07
C LEU A 269 8.50 -20.82 -0.59
N ALA A 270 7.18 -20.98 -0.44
CA ALA A 270 6.45 -22.03 -1.14
C ALA A 270 6.31 -21.68 -2.64
N TRP A 271 6.38 -22.68 -3.52
CA TRP A 271 6.42 -22.48 -4.98
C TRP A 271 5.22 -21.72 -5.55
N ASN A 272 4.06 -21.81 -4.89
CA ASN A 272 2.81 -21.20 -5.33
C ASN A 272 2.77 -19.69 -5.09
N GLN A 273 3.55 -19.19 -4.13
CA GLN A 273 3.66 -17.76 -3.83
C GLN A 273 4.30 -16.95 -4.98
N PRO A 274 5.50 -17.30 -5.51
CA PRO A 274 6.09 -16.57 -6.64
C PRO A 274 5.30 -16.75 -7.93
N VAL A 275 4.71 -17.93 -8.19
CA VAL A 275 3.86 -18.16 -9.37
C VAL A 275 2.60 -17.29 -9.31
N GLY A 276 1.92 -17.29 -8.17
CA GLY A 276 0.72 -16.46 -8.00
C GLY A 276 1.02 -14.97 -8.00
N ALA A 277 2.16 -14.53 -7.43
CA ALA A 277 2.63 -13.14 -7.53
C ALA A 277 2.88 -12.73 -9.00
N LEU A 278 3.50 -13.61 -9.80
CA LEU A 278 3.70 -13.37 -11.24
C LEU A 278 2.35 -13.22 -11.97
N LEU A 279 1.37 -14.08 -11.68
CA LEU A 279 0.03 -13.98 -12.24
C LEU A 279 -0.67 -12.67 -11.85
N VAL A 280 -0.54 -12.23 -10.60
CA VAL A 280 -1.07 -10.93 -10.14
C VAL A 280 -0.42 -9.78 -10.92
N VAL A 281 0.91 -9.77 -11.04
CA VAL A 281 1.63 -8.73 -11.81
C VAL A 281 1.19 -8.72 -13.28
N LEU A 282 1.12 -9.89 -13.92
CA LEU A 282 0.65 -10.01 -15.31
C LEU A 282 -0.80 -9.55 -15.46
N GLY A 283 -1.67 -9.88 -14.51
CA GLY A 283 -3.05 -9.42 -14.50
C GLY A 283 -3.15 -7.91 -14.41
N ILE A 284 -2.34 -7.26 -13.57
CA ILE A 284 -2.37 -5.81 -13.48
C ILE A 284 -1.79 -5.16 -14.75
N LEU A 285 -0.73 -5.71 -15.34
CA LEU A 285 -0.19 -5.25 -16.62
C LEU A 285 -1.21 -5.37 -17.77
N ALA A 286 -1.97 -6.48 -17.80
CA ALA A 286 -3.07 -6.69 -18.73
C ALA A 286 -4.16 -5.64 -18.53
N ALA A 287 -4.58 -5.39 -17.28
CA ALA A 287 -5.61 -4.42 -16.93
C ALA A 287 -5.26 -2.99 -17.36
N HIS A 288 -3.99 -2.62 -17.28
CA HIS A 288 -3.49 -1.32 -17.74
C HIS A 288 -3.22 -1.26 -19.25
N GLY A 289 -3.50 -2.31 -20.02
CA GLY A 289 -3.27 -2.35 -21.46
C GLY A 289 -1.80 -2.33 -21.85
N ARG A 290 -0.88 -2.63 -20.92
CA ARG A 290 0.58 -2.60 -21.15
C ARG A 290 1.13 -3.87 -21.81
N LEU A 291 0.31 -4.92 -21.92
CA LEU A 291 0.67 -6.16 -22.62
C LEU A 291 0.42 -6.09 -24.13
N SER A 292 -0.34 -5.11 -24.62
CA SER A 292 -0.55 -4.94 -26.05
C SER A 292 0.51 -3.97 -26.59
N PRO A 293 1.37 -4.39 -27.55
CA PRO A 293 2.20 -3.45 -28.28
C PRO A 293 1.28 -2.40 -28.88
N ARG A 294 1.49 -1.14 -28.49
CA ARG A 294 0.78 0.03 -28.99
C ARG A 294 0.65 -0.12 -30.51
N LYS A 295 -0.55 -0.36 -31.04
CA LYS A 295 -0.81 -0.09 -32.46
C LYS A 295 -0.46 1.38 -32.62
N LYS A 296 0.68 1.68 -33.24
CA LYS A 296 0.94 3.01 -33.80
C LYS A 296 -0.32 3.33 -34.61
N VAL A 297 -1.06 4.34 -34.18
CA VAL A 297 -1.96 5.03 -35.08
C VAL A 297 -1.01 5.69 -36.07
N GLU A 298 -0.76 5.03 -37.19
CA GLU A 298 -0.25 5.69 -38.39
C GLU A 298 -1.33 6.66 -38.83
N GLU A 299 -1.22 7.91 -38.37
CA GLU A 299 -1.59 9.05 -39.20
C GLU A 299 -0.57 9.13 -40.35
N ALA A 300 -0.90 8.51 -41.48
CA ALA A 300 -0.68 9.14 -42.78
C ALA A 300 -2.09 9.56 -43.20
N VAL A 301 -2.48 10.83 -43.14
CA VAL A 301 -2.08 11.85 -44.13
C VAL A 301 -1.90 11.22 -45.51
N ALA A 302 -2.99 10.70 -46.05
CA ALA A 302 -3.34 10.86 -47.46
C ALA A 302 -4.50 11.86 -47.45
N VAL A 303 -4.22 13.14 -47.70
CA VAL A 303 -4.43 13.80 -49.01
C VAL A 303 -5.86 13.61 -49.49
#